data_AF-A0A4Q4X896-F1
#
_entry.id   AF-A0A4Q4X896-F1
#
_cell.length_a   1.000
_cell.length_b   1.000
_cell.length_c   1.000
_cell.angle_alpha   90.00
_cell.angle_beta   90.00
_cell.angle_gamma   90.00
#
_symmetry.space_group_name_H-M   'P 1'
#
loop_
_entity.id
_entity.type
_entity.pdbx_description
1 polymer ?
#
loop_
_entity_poly.entity_id
_entity_poly.type
_entity_poly.pdbx_seq_one_letter_code
_entity_poly.pdbx_strand_id
1 'polypeptide(L)'
;MNLQVGHSRDSAYWPPECFGPDLFELLGQERPAHRWLIIGPQRSGSTFHKDPNNTSAWNAVIRGSKYWIMFPPKTQVPGVYVSEDFSEVTSPLSIAEWLLEFHAEARKQAGCVEGVCREGEILHVPSGWWHLVVNLEDGIALTQNFVPISHLADVLSFLRDKPDQVTGFRKDIQDPFDLFVQRLTGQYPGLLSEALNEIERRSQSKKRKWEETVGNKEKVENGTGGFSFGFGGDDEEIP
;
A
#
# COMPACT_ATOMS: atom_id res chain seq x y z
N MET A 1 1.53 -16.61 23.03
CA MET A 1 2.98 -16.40 23.25
C MET A 1 3.10 -15.09 24.02
N ASN A 2 3.64 -15.11 25.25
CA ASN A 2 3.74 -13.91 26.10
C ASN A 2 4.98 -13.09 25.72
N LEU A 3 5.02 -12.58 24.49
CA LEU A 3 6.14 -11.76 24.02
C LEU A 3 5.97 -10.33 24.57
N GLN A 4 6.89 -9.91 25.43
CA GLN A 4 6.96 -8.52 25.89
C GLN A 4 7.70 -7.66 24.86
N VAL A 5 7.11 -6.53 24.49
CA VAL A 5 7.66 -5.58 23.53
C VAL A 5 7.58 -4.19 24.14
N GLY A 6 8.68 -3.44 24.03
CA GLY A 6 8.82 -2.13 24.64
C GLY A 6 10.20 -1.93 25.26
N HIS A 7 10.32 -0.92 26.11
CA HIS A 7 11.60 -0.50 26.71
C HIS A 7 11.89 -1.14 28.06
N SER A 8 11.11 -2.15 28.47
CA SER A 8 11.38 -2.86 29.73
C SER A 8 12.56 -3.82 29.56
N ARG A 9 13.26 -4.11 30.66
CA ARG A 9 14.42 -5.02 30.65
C ARG A 9 14.10 -6.42 30.12
N ASP A 10 12.86 -6.87 30.31
CA ASP A 10 12.38 -8.20 29.91
C ASP A 10 11.74 -8.20 28.50
N SER A 11 11.74 -7.05 27.81
CA SER A 11 11.22 -6.94 26.45
C SER A 11 12.15 -7.60 25.45
N ALA A 12 11.57 -8.35 24.51
CA ALA A 12 12.32 -9.04 23.45
C ALA A 12 12.89 -8.06 22.41
N TYR A 13 12.16 -6.97 22.14
CA TYR A 13 12.59 -5.86 21.29
C TYR A 13 11.71 -4.62 21.58
N TRP A 14 12.07 -3.48 21.01
CA TRP A 14 11.22 -2.28 20.95
C TRP A 14 11.10 -1.78 19.50
N PRO A 15 9.94 -1.24 19.07
CA PRO A 15 9.80 -0.64 17.75
C PRO A 15 10.74 0.59 17.58
N PRO A 16 11.19 0.90 16.35
CA PRO A 16 12.05 2.05 16.13
C PRO A 16 11.33 3.37 16.40
N GLU A 17 11.85 4.17 17.34
CA GLU A 17 11.21 5.41 17.83
C GLU A 17 11.04 6.47 16.73
N CYS A 18 11.90 6.46 15.71
CA CYS A 18 11.86 7.42 14.61
C CYS A 18 10.59 7.33 13.76
N PHE A 19 9.82 6.25 13.85
CA PHE A 19 8.55 6.09 13.15
C PHE A 19 7.35 6.63 13.93
N GLY A 20 7.55 7.09 15.17
CA GLY A 20 6.50 7.62 16.02
C GLY A 20 5.52 6.56 16.53
N PRO A 21 4.37 6.98 17.07
CA PRO A 21 3.40 6.05 17.65
C PRO A 21 2.67 5.26 16.58
N ASP A 22 2.34 4.00 16.90
CA ASP A 22 1.43 3.17 16.11
C ASP A 22 -0.02 3.39 16.58
N LEU A 23 -0.81 4.11 15.79
CA LEU A 23 -2.20 4.42 16.17
C LEU A 23 -3.09 3.17 16.26
N PHE A 24 -2.75 2.06 15.61
CA PHE A 24 -3.48 0.79 15.77
C PHE A 24 -3.25 0.11 17.12
N GLU A 25 -2.32 0.58 17.96
CA GLU A 25 -2.23 0.12 19.35
C GLU A 25 -3.49 0.43 20.16
N LEU A 26 -4.24 1.47 19.78
CA LEU A 26 -5.51 1.85 20.39
C LEU A 26 -6.58 0.75 20.30
N LEU A 27 -6.47 -0.15 19.32
CA LEU A 27 -7.38 -1.27 19.13
C LEU A 27 -7.07 -2.45 20.07
N GLY A 28 -5.96 -2.42 20.80
CA GLY A 28 -5.61 -3.46 21.78
C GLY A 28 -5.61 -4.85 21.17
N GLN A 29 -6.43 -5.77 21.73
CA GLN A 29 -6.55 -7.15 21.26
C GLN A 29 -7.47 -7.32 20.03
N GLU A 30 -8.18 -6.26 19.63
CA GLU A 30 -9.08 -6.25 18.47
C GLU A 30 -8.34 -5.84 17.18
N ARG A 31 -7.07 -5.45 17.31
CA ARG A 31 -6.22 -5.07 16.18
C ARG A 31 -5.89 -6.29 15.30
N PRO A 32 -5.65 -6.08 13.99
CA PRO A 32 -5.21 -7.14 13.11
C PRO A 32 -3.79 -7.62 13.47
N ALA A 33 -3.44 -8.82 12.98
CA ALA A 33 -2.06 -9.28 13.02
C ALA A 33 -1.14 -8.25 12.36
N HIS A 34 -0.05 -7.90 13.03
CA HIS A 34 0.76 -6.74 12.68
C HIS A 34 2.25 -6.95 12.90
N ARG A 35 2.68 -8.12 13.38
CA ARG A 35 4.09 -8.42 13.70
C ARG A 35 4.43 -9.81 13.25
N TRP A 36 5.57 -9.94 12.57
CA TRP A 36 6.03 -11.22 12.04
C TRP A 36 7.54 -11.36 12.22
N LEU A 37 7.93 -12.53 12.73
CA LEU A 37 9.29 -13.03 12.62
C LEU A 37 9.39 -13.76 11.27
N ILE A 38 10.29 -13.31 10.40
CA ILE A 38 10.52 -13.88 9.09
C ILE A 38 11.86 -14.58 9.11
N ILE A 39 11.85 -15.90 8.89
CA ILE A 39 13.04 -16.73 8.73
C ILE A 39 12.93 -17.39 7.37
N GLY A 40 13.94 -17.20 6.52
CA GLY A 40 13.91 -17.76 5.18
C GLY A 40 15.30 -17.95 4.58
N PRO A 41 15.47 -18.96 3.71
CA PRO A 41 16.73 -19.21 3.05
C PRO A 41 17.00 -18.20 1.92
N GLN A 42 18.23 -18.17 1.45
CA GLN A 42 18.64 -17.44 0.25
C GLN A 42 17.68 -17.72 -0.93
N ARG A 43 17.37 -16.68 -1.71
CA ARG A 43 16.43 -16.66 -2.86
C ARG A 43 14.94 -16.78 -2.51
N SER A 44 14.57 -17.00 -1.24
CA SER A 44 13.17 -16.85 -0.82
C SER A 44 12.80 -15.37 -0.68
N GLY A 45 11.51 -15.06 -0.58
CA GLY A 45 11.04 -13.67 -0.49
C GLY A 45 9.53 -13.55 -0.67
N SER A 46 9.08 -12.35 -1.03
CA SER A 46 7.68 -12.04 -1.33
C SER A 46 7.57 -11.31 -2.67
N THR A 47 6.60 -11.69 -3.48
CA THR A 47 6.24 -11.00 -4.74
C THR A 47 5.68 -9.59 -4.46
N PHE A 48 5.37 -8.84 -5.51
CA PHE A 48 4.78 -7.50 -5.34
C PHE A 48 3.46 -7.54 -4.58
N HIS A 49 3.39 -6.73 -3.54
CA HIS A 49 2.18 -6.48 -2.78
C HIS A 49 2.19 -5.06 -2.20
N LYS A 50 1.04 -4.68 -1.65
CA LYS A 50 0.90 -3.55 -0.72
C LYS A 50 0.52 -4.10 0.63
N ASP A 51 0.97 -3.44 1.69
CA ASP A 51 0.56 -3.80 3.03
C ASP A 51 -0.97 -3.65 3.22
N PRO A 52 -1.61 -4.56 3.98
CA PRO A 52 -3.05 -4.54 4.19
C PRO A 52 -3.49 -3.29 4.95
N ASN A 53 -4.75 -2.92 4.78
CA ASN A 53 -5.40 -1.83 5.51
C ASN A 53 -4.68 -0.47 5.37
N ASN A 54 -3.86 -0.34 4.32
CA ASN A 54 -3.07 0.84 4.01
C ASN A 54 -2.11 1.25 5.14
N THR A 55 -1.65 0.30 5.96
CA THR A 55 -0.63 0.55 7.00
C THR A 55 0.73 0.86 6.38
N SER A 56 1.60 1.54 7.12
CA SER A 56 3.05 1.51 6.85
C SER A 56 3.66 0.28 7.52
N ALA A 57 4.89 -0.07 7.15
CA ALA A 57 5.66 -1.11 7.83
C ALA A 57 7.12 -0.71 8.03
N TRP A 58 7.76 -1.34 9.01
CA TRP A 58 9.21 -1.38 9.10
C TRP A 58 9.69 -2.83 9.12
N ASN A 59 10.85 -3.08 8.51
CA ASN A 59 11.48 -4.39 8.44
C ASN A 59 12.94 -4.29 8.92
N ALA A 60 13.23 -4.86 10.09
CA ALA A 60 14.55 -4.92 10.68
C ALA A 60 15.24 -6.23 10.31
N VAL A 61 16.37 -6.15 9.58
CA VAL A 61 17.16 -7.32 9.20
C VAL A 61 18.09 -7.68 10.37
N ILE A 62 17.74 -8.73 11.10
CA ILE A 62 18.50 -9.21 12.27
C ILE A 62 19.70 -10.04 11.83
N ARG A 63 19.55 -10.81 10.75
CA ARG A 63 20.60 -11.62 10.13
C ARG A 63 20.44 -11.66 8.61
N GLY A 64 21.58 -11.65 7.91
CA GLY A 64 21.64 -11.77 6.45
C GLY A 64 21.34 -10.45 5.73
N SER A 65 20.80 -10.52 4.51
CA SER A 65 20.51 -9.33 3.72
C SER A 65 19.32 -9.53 2.77
N LYS A 66 18.62 -8.44 2.47
CA LYS A 66 17.42 -8.41 1.63
C LYS A 66 17.57 -7.39 0.52
N TYR A 67 17.35 -7.80 -0.71
CA TYR A 67 17.12 -6.90 -1.83
C TYR A 67 15.65 -6.46 -1.84
N TRP A 68 15.43 -5.17 -2.06
CA TRP A 68 14.12 -4.54 -2.15
C TRP A 68 14.00 -3.76 -3.44
N ILE A 69 12.81 -3.81 -4.03
CA ILE A 69 12.39 -2.90 -5.09
C ILE A 69 10.97 -2.43 -4.81
N MET A 70 10.75 -1.13 -4.89
CA MET A 70 9.57 -0.47 -4.39
C MET A 70 9.09 0.62 -5.34
N PHE A 71 7.76 0.83 -5.39
CA PHE A 71 7.14 1.85 -6.24
C PHE A 71 6.04 2.61 -5.50
N PRO A 72 5.83 3.89 -5.83
CA PRO A 72 4.72 4.68 -5.31
C PRO A 72 3.34 4.02 -5.55
N PRO A 73 2.32 4.37 -4.73
CA PRO A 73 1.03 3.65 -4.74
C PRO A 73 0.28 3.60 -6.07
N LYS A 74 0.49 4.59 -6.94
CA LYS A 74 -0.21 4.74 -8.23
C LYS A 74 0.61 4.24 -9.43
N THR A 75 1.78 3.66 -9.18
CA THR A 75 2.63 3.13 -10.24
C THR A 75 2.02 1.84 -10.79
N GLN A 76 1.97 1.73 -12.11
CA GLN A 76 1.72 0.47 -12.81
C GLN A 76 3.04 -0.29 -12.89
N VAL A 77 3.25 -1.23 -11.97
CA VAL A 77 4.49 -2.01 -11.91
C VAL A 77 4.52 -3.00 -13.09
N PRO A 78 5.61 -3.07 -13.88
CA PRO A 78 5.70 -4.00 -15.00
C PRO A 78 5.40 -5.43 -14.60
N GLY A 79 4.59 -6.12 -15.39
CA GLY A 79 4.11 -7.47 -15.11
C GLY A 79 3.04 -7.58 -14.01
N VAL A 80 2.74 -6.51 -13.28
CA VAL A 80 1.69 -6.48 -12.25
C VAL A 80 0.47 -5.73 -12.79
N TYR A 81 -0.62 -6.46 -12.96
CA TYR A 81 -1.90 -5.94 -13.45
C TYR A 81 -2.89 -5.94 -12.30
N VAL A 82 -3.65 -4.86 -12.19
CA VAL A 82 -4.60 -4.66 -11.11
C VAL A 82 -5.94 -4.33 -11.73
N SER A 83 -7.02 -4.95 -11.24
CA SER A 83 -8.38 -4.65 -11.68
C SER A 83 -8.74 -3.18 -11.39
N GLU A 84 -9.75 -2.64 -12.09
CA GLU A 84 -10.14 -1.23 -11.97
C GLU A 84 -10.58 -0.84 -10.54
N ASP A 85 -11.17 -1.77 -9.80
CA ASP A 85 -11.58 -1.65 -8.40
C ASP A 85 -10.46 -2.00 -7.39
N PHE A 86 -9.29 -2.42 -7.90
CA PHE A 86 -8.13 -2.87 -7.12
C PHE A 86 -8.38 -4.09 -6.23
N SER A 87 -9.41 -4.89 -6.53
CA SER A 87 -9.71 -6.12 -5.78
C SER A 87 -8.87 -7.32 -6.23
N GLU A 88 -8.43 -7.36 -7.49
CA GLU A 88 -7.64 -8.44 -8.06
C GLU A 88 -6.27 -7.95 -8.53
N VAL A 89 -5.24 -8.74 -8.25
CA VAL A 89 -3.86 -8.48 -8.68
C VAL A 89 -3.35 -9.71 -9.42
N THR A 90 -3.05 -9.54 -10.71
CA THR A 90 -2.41 -10.55 -11.55
C THR A 90 -0.93 -10.22 -11.68
N SER A 91 -0.06 -11.15 -11.30
CA SER A 91 1.39 -10.98 -11.35
C SER A 91 2.07 -12.30 -11.71
N PRO A 92 3.37 -12.31 -12.11
CA PRO A 92 4.11 -13.54 -12.35
C PRO A 92 4.06 -14.47 -11.14
N LEU A 93 4.05 -15.78 -11.40
CA LEU A 93 3.84 -16.79 -10.36
C LEU A 93 5.00 -16.84 -9.37
N SER A 94 6.19 -16.43 -9.80
CA SER A 94 7.39 -16.45 -8.98
C SER A 94 8.18 -15.15 -9.04
N ILE A 95 8.91 -14.88 -7.96
CA ILE A 95 9.90 -13.81 -7.88
C ILE A 95 10.95 -13.94 -9.00
N ALA A 96 11.40 -15.17 -9.28
CA ALA A 96 12.42 -15.43 -10.29
C ALA A 96 11.93 -15.06 -11.70
N GLU A 97 10.70 -15.47 -12.06
CA GLU A 97 10.07 -15.09 -13.33
C GLU A 97 9.97 -13.56 -13.46
N TRP A 98 9.49 -12.88 -12.41
CA TRP A 98 9.40 -11.41 -12.45
C TRP A 98 10.77 -10.75 -12.62
N LEU A 99 11.80 -11.25 -11.91
CA LEU A 99 13.15 -10.71 -12.00
C LEU A 99 13.78 -10.90 -13.38
N LEU A 100 13.51 -12.02 -14.05
CA LEU A 100 14.06 -12.31 -15.37
C LEU A 100 13.39 -11.49 -16.47
N GLU A 101 12.06 -11.34 -16.41
CA GLU A 101 11.28 -10.74 -17.49
C GLU A 101 11.12 -9.22 -17.36
N PHE A 102 10.95 -8.71 -16.14
CA PHE A 102 10.47 -7.33 -15.93
C PHE A 102 11.45 -6.43 -15.17
N HIS A 103 12.44 -6.97 -14.46
CA HIS A 103 13.32 -6.17 -13.58
C HIS A 103 14.06 -5.05 -14.31
N ALA A 104 14.63 -5.35 -15.49
CA ALA A 104 15.40 -4.37 -16.25
C ALA A 104 14.54 -3.20 -16.76
N GLU A 105 13.26 -3.44 -17.04
CA GLU A 105 12.30 -2.39 -17.41
C GLU A 105 11.85 -1.62 -16.17
N ALA A 106 11.47 -2.33 -15.11
CA ALA A 106 10.94 -1.75 -13.88
C ALA A 106 11.90 -0.74 -13.23
N ARG A 107 13.21 -1.02 -13.26
CA ARG A 107 14.26 -0.11 -12.76
C ARG A 107 14.34 1.23 -13.48
N LYS A 108 13.85 1.31 -14.72
CA LYS A 108 13.84 2.54 -15.52
C LYS A 108 12.60 3.39 -15.25
N GLN A 109 11.60 2.85 -14.53
CA GLN A 109 10.36 3.54 -14.27
C GLN A 109 10.56 4.66 -13.25
N ALA A 110 9.92 5.80 -13.50
CA ALA A 110 9.97 6.94 -12.61
C ALA A 110 9.42 6.56 -11.21
N GLY A 111 10.17 6.92 -10.17
CA GLY A 111 9.82 6.60 -8.78
C GLY A 111 10.20 5.19 -8.32
N CYS A 112 10.83 4.36 -9.17
CA CYS A 112 11.43 3.11 -8.72
C CYS A 112 12.51 3.39 -7.66
N VAL A 113 12.39 2.75 -6.50
CA VAL A 113 13.39 2.77 -5.45
C VAL A 113 13.83 1.33 -5.21
N GLU A 114 15.12 1.04 -5.38
CA GLU A 114 15.69 -0.28 -5.10
C GLU A 114 16.92 -0.17 -4.20
N GLY A 115 17.23 -1.23 -3.48
CA GLY A 115 18.40 -1.28 -2.61
C GLY A 115 18.55 -2.59 -1.88
N VAL A 116 19.67 -2.71 -1.17
CA VAL A 116 19.94 -3.85 -0.28
C VAL A 116 19.92 -3.35 1.15
N CYS A 117 19.01 -3.90 1.94
CA CYS A 117 18.96 -3.73 3.39
C CYS A 117 19.77 -4.87 4.02
N ARG A 118 20.84 -4.52 4.74
CA ARG A 118 21.82 -5.43 5.33
C ARG A 118 21.51 -5.70 6.80
N GLU A 119 22.18 -6.70 7.36
CA GLU A 119 22.15 -6.99 8.79
C GLU A 119 22.38 -5.74 9.66
N GLY A 120 21.49 -5.54 10.63
CA GLY A 120 21.47 -4.38 11.52
C GLY A 120 20.73 -3.16 10.95
N GLU A 121 20.35 -3.16 9.68
CA GLU A 121 19.58 -2.07 9.07
C GLU A 121 18.06 -2.30 9.19
N ILE A 122 17.32 -1.19 9.10
CA ILE A 122 15.86 -1.19 9.13
C ILE A 122 15.35 -0.47 7.89
N LEU A 123 14.50 -1.15 7.12
CA LEU A 123 13.80 -0.55 6.00
C LEU A 123 12.42 -0.04 6.44
N HIS A 124 12.03 1.15 5.98
CA HIS A 124 10.67 1.66 6.10
C HIS A 124 9.91 1.50 4.78
N VAL A 125 8.70 0.94 4.86
CA VAL A 125 7.75 0.80 3.77
C VAL A 125 6.61 1.80 4.01
N PRO A 126 6.51 2.88 3.21
CA PRO A 126 5.43 3.84 3.39
C PRO A 126 4.07 3.26 2.97
N SER A 127 3.01 3.77 3.60
CA SER A 127 1.62 3.40 3.32
C SER A 127 1.31 3.35 1.82
N GLY A 128 0.77 2.20 1.39
CA GLY A 128 0.30 1.97 0.03
C GLY A 128 1.39 1.74 -1.02
N TRP A 129 2.67 1.67 -0.67
CA TRP A 129 3.74 1.40 -1.64
C TRP A 129 3.76 -0.06 -2.09
N TRP A 130 3.91 -0.26 -3.41
CA TRP A 130 4.22 -1.57 -3.97
C TRP A 130 5.63 -1.96 -3.58
N HIS A 131 5.83 -3.21 -3.17
CA HIS A 131 7.16 -3.70 -2.85
C HIS A 131 7.32 -5.21 -3.09
N LEU A 132 8.51 -5.58 -3.57
CA LEU A 132 8.99 -6.95 -3.73
C LEU A 132 10.30 -7.11 -2.97
N VAL A 133 10.49 -8.27 -2.34
CA VAL A 133 11.62 -8.55 -1.45
C VAL A 133 12.24 -9.89 -1.79
N VAL A 134 13.57 -9.94 -1.81
CA VAL A 134 14.34 -11.18 -2.01
C VAL A 134 15.43 -11.29 -0.96
N ASN A 135 15.49 -12.42 -0.26
CA ASN A 135 16.59 -12.77 0.63
C ASN A 135 17.83 -13.07 -0.21
N LEU A 136 18.88 -12.26 -0.04
CA LEU A 136 20.17 -12.45 -0.71
C LEU A 136 21.06 -13.46 0.02
N GLU A 137 20.73 -13.77 1.27
CA GLU A 137 21.37 -14.73 2.16
C GLU A 137 20.30 -15.41 3.02
N ASP A 138 20.65 -16.51 3.69
CA ASP A 138 19.79 -17.07 4.75
C ASP A 138 19.62 -16.02 5.85
N GLY A 139 18.38 -15.69 6.20
CA GLY A 139 18.11 -14.49 6.95
C GLY A 139 17.03 -14.63 8.01
N ILE A 140 17.15 -13.78 9.02
CA ILE A 140 16.16 -13.56 10.07
C ILE A 140 15.82 -12.07 10.05
N ALA A 141 14.54 -11.74 9.98
CA ALA A 141 14.06 -10.37 10.08
C ALA A 141 12.83 -10.28 10.95
N LEU A 142 12.64 -9.12 11.56
CA LEU A 142 11.44 -8.77 12.28
C LEU A 142 10.75 -7.64 11.52
N THR A 143 9.45 -7.79 11.26
CA THR A 143 8.67 -6.77 10.56
C THR A 143 7.40 -6.47 11.33
N GLN A 144 7.00 -5.20 11.31
CA GLN A 144 5.77 -4.76 11.94
C GLN A 144 5.07 -3.71 11.10
N ASN A 145 3.75 -3.87 10.99
CA ASN A 145 2.87 -2.89 10.39
C ASN A 145 2.36 -1.94 11.47
N PHE A 146 2.25 -0.66 11.12
CA PHE A 146 1.83 0.40 12.02
C PHE A 146 1.07 1.49 11.26
N VAL A 147 0.29 2.27 12.00
CA VAL A 147 -0.40 3.45 11.47
C VAL A 147 0.27 4.71 12.00
N PRO A 148 1.14 5.37 11.21
CA PRO A 148 1.70 6.65 11.61
C PRO A 148 0.65 7.75 11.54
N ILE A 149 0.84 8.79 12.36
CA ILE A 149 0.02 10.01 12.39
C ILE A 149 -0.15 10.61 10.99
N SER A 150 0.93 10.68 10.21
CA SER A 150 0.93 11.28 8.87
C SER A 150 0.06 10.54 7.84
N HIS A 151 -0.26 9.28 8.07
CA HIS A 151 -1.09 8.46 7.16
C HIS A 151 -2.44 8.07 7.77
N LEU A 152 -2.84 8.65 8.91
CA LEU A 152 -4.12 8.34 9.54
C LEU A 152 -5.31 8.58 8.58
N ALA A 153 -5.31 9.68 7.84
CA ALA A 153 -6.36 9.99 6.87
C ALA A 153 -6.46 8.93 5.76
N ASP A 154 -5.32 8.40 5.30
CA ASP A 154 -5.27 7.39 4.24
C ASP A 154 -5.79 6.03 4.75
N VAL A 155 -5.49 5.66 6.00
CA VAL A 155 -6.00 4.44 6.64
C VAL A 155 -7.49 4.55 6.91
N LEU A 156 -7.97 5.66 7.47
CA LEU A 156 -9.40 5.89 7.72
C LEU A 156 -10.22 5.85 6.42
N SER A 157 -9.74 6.49 5.35
CA SER A 157 -10.40 6.41 4.04
C SER A 157 -10.40 4.98 3.50
N PHE A 158 -9.31 4.22 3.64
CA PHE A 158 -9.27 2.82 3.22
C PHE A 158 -10.30 1.96 3.97
N LEU A 159 -10.32 2.04 5.31
CA LEU A 159 -11.24 1.25 6.13
C LEU A 159 -12.72 1.57 5.84
N ARG A 160 -13.03 2.85 5.55
CA ARG A 160 -14.39 3.31 5.23
C ARG A 160 -14.82 2.95 3.81
N ASP A 161 -13.96 3.23 2.84
CA ASP A 161 -14.32 3.25 1.42
C ASP A 161 -14.07 1.89 0.73
N LYS A 162 -13.30 0.99 1.36
CA LYS A 162 -12.95 -0.34 0.85
C LYS A 162 -13.14 -1.45 1.88
N PRO A 163 -14.31 -1.56 2.53
CA PRO A 163 -14.54 -2.52 3.62
C PRO A 163 -14.34 -3.98 3.19
N ASP A 164 -14.59 -4.31 1.93
CA ASP A 164 -14.36 -5.62 1.31
C ASP A 164 -12.88 -5.99 1.16
N GLN A 165 -11.99 -4.99 1.13
CA GLN A 165 -10.52 -5.17 1.02
C GLN A 165 -9.82 -5.11 2.38
N VAL A 166 -10.56 -4.88 3.47
CA VAL A 166 -10.01 -4.89 4.84
C VAL A 166 -9.75 -6.33 5.26
N THR A 167 -8.53 -6.59 5.74
CA THR A 167 -8.09 -7.96 6.08
C THR A 167 -7.38 -8.02 7.43
N GLY A 168 -7.24 -9.23 7.97
CA GLY A 168 -6.48 -9.51 9.19
C GLY A 168 -7.20 -9.23 10.51
N PHE A 169 -8.34 -8.53 10.48
CA PHE A 169 -9.22 -8.40 11.65
C PHE A 169 -9.91 -9.72 11.97
N ARG A 170 -10.26 -9.92 13.25
CA ARG A 170 -11.05 -11.08 13.67
C ARG A 170 -12.45 -10.99 13.09
N LYS A 171 -13.08 -12.16 12.83
CA LYS A 171 -14.40 -12.25 12.19
C LYS A 171 -15.55 -11.60 12.98
N ASP A 172 -15.39 -11.41 14.28
CA ASP A 172 -16.37 -10.73 15.14
C ASP A 172 -16.35 -9.20 14.98
N ILE A 173 -15.27 -8.64 14.43
CA ILE A 173 -15.18 -7.21 14.14
C ILE A 173 -15.84 -6.94 12.79
N GLN A 174 -17.08 -6.47 12.83
CA GLN A 174 -17.89 -6.19 11.64
C GLN A 174 -17.51 -4.87 10.97
N ASP A 175 -17.20 -3.85 11.78
CA ASP A 175 -16.85 -2.52 11.30
C ASP A 175 -15.52 -2.03 11.90
N PRO A 176 -14.39 -2.34 11.23
CA PRO A 176 -13.08 -1.85 11.64
C PRO A 176 -12.95 -0.32 11.62
N PHE A 177 -13.69 0.36 10.74
CA PHE A 177 -13.65 1.82 10.64
C PHE A 177 -14.27 2.45 11.89
N ASP A 178 -15.51 2.09 12.20
CA ASP A 178 -16.24 2.62 13.36
C ASP A 178 -15.52 2.27 14.68
N LEU A 179 -14.99 1.04 14.78
CA LEU A 179 -14.18 0.62 15.92
C LEU A 179 -12.99 1.56 16.13
N PHE A 180 -12.24 1.85 15.07
CA PHE A 180 -11.04 2.67 15.14
C PHE A 180 -11.37 4.14 15.43
N VAL A 181 -12.40 4.68 14.78
CA VAL A 181 -12.94 6.02 15.05
C VAL A 181 -13.36 6.17 16.51
N GLN A 182 -14.02 5.17 17.09
CA GLN A 182 -14.41 5.18 18.50
C GLN A 182 -13.20 5.27 19.44
N ARG A 183 -12.14 4.48 19.17
CA ARG A 183 -10.92 4.54 20.00
C ARG A 183 -10.19 5.88 19.86
N LEU A 184 -10.09 6.39 18.63
CA LEU A 184 -9.47 7.70 18.35
C LEU A 184 -10.26 8.85 18.99
N THR A 185 -11.60 8.79 18.99
CA THR A 185 -12.44 9.79 19.65
C THR A 185 -12.15 9.89 21.14
N GLY A 186 -11.89 8.75 21.79
CA GLY A 186 -11.60 8.70 23.22
C GLY A 186 -10.20 9.21 23.61
N GLN A 187 -9.19 9.00 22.76
CA GLN A 187 -7.78 9.27 23.11
C GLN A 187 -7.17 10.45 22.35
N TYR A 188 -7.52 10.65 21.08
CA TYR A 188 -6.96 11.66 20.19
C TYR A 188 -8.03 12.36 19.32
N PRO A 189 -9.04 13.01 19.92
CA PRO A 189 -10.15 13.62 19.17
C PRO A 189 -9.70 14.73 18.21
N GLY A 190 -8.67 15.51 18.57
CA GLY A 190 -8.10 16.54 17.70
C GLY A 190 -7.48 15.96 16.44
N LEU A 191 -6.67 14.91 16.59
CA LEU A 191 -6.02 14.22 15.48
C LEU A 191 -7.04 13.56 14.54
N LEU A 192 -8.09 12.96 15.10
CA LEU A 192 -9.20 12.41 14.32
C LEU A 192 -9.89 13.50 13.48
N SER A 193 -10.20 14.64 14.09
CA SER A 193 -10.83 15.77 13.40
C SER A 193 -9.97 16.26 12.24
N GLU A 194 -8.66 16.44 12.45
CA GLU A 194 -7.72 16.82 11.40
C GLU A 194 -7.69 15.81 10.24
N ALA A 195 -7.64 14.52 10.55
CA ALA A 195 -7.64 13.46 9.55
C ALA A 195 -8.95 13.42 8.74
N LEU A 196 -10.10 13.57 9.39
CA LEU A 196 -11.40 13.61 8.71
C LEU A 196 -11.56 14.85 7.83
N ASN A 197 -11.12 16.03 8.30
CA ASN A 197 -11.11 17.25 7.51
C ASN A 197 -10.21 17.11 6.27
N GLU A 198 -9.05 16.47 6.41
CA GLU A 198 -8.17 16.20 5.28
C GLU A 198 -8.81 15.26 4.25
N ILE A 199 -9.53 14.22 4.69
CA ILE A 199 -10.30 13.34 3.79
C ILE A 199 -11.36 14.15 3.05
N GLU A 200 -12.12 15.00 3.75
CA GLU A 200 -13.16 15.82 3.13
C GLU A 200 -12.58 16.80 2.10
N ARG A 201 -11.50 17.51 2.45
CA ARG A 201 -10.80 18.45 1.55
C ARG A 201 -10.33 17.76 0.27
N ARG A 202 -9.78 16.55 0.38
CA ARG A 202 -9.36 15.74 -0.78
C ARG A 202 -10.55 15.32 -1.65
N SER A 203 -11.67 14.93 -1.05
CA SER A 203 -12.89 14.55 -1.76
C SER A 203 -13.51 15.74 -2.51
N GLN A 204 -13.59 16.91 -1.87
CA GLN A 204 -14.07 18.14 -2.51
C GLN A 204 -13.17 18.58 -3.67
N SER A 205 -11.85 18.49 -3.50
CA SER A 205 -10.88 18.79 -4.56
C SER A 205 -11.02 17.85 -5.76
N LYS A 206 -11.22 16.55 -5.53
CA LYS A 206 -11.50 15.57 -6.60
C LYS A 206 -12.80 15.90 -7.34
N LYS A 207 -13.87 16.23 -6.60
CA LYS A 207 -15.18 16.59 -7.18
C LYS A 207 -15.08 17.83 -8.08
N ARG A 208 -14.44 18.90 -7.60
CA ARG A 208 -14.20 20.10 -8.43
C ARG A 208 -13.41 19.80 -9.69
N LYS A 209 -12.32 19.02 -9.59
CA LYS A 209 -11.50 18.64 -10.75
C LYS A 209 -12.29 17.81 -11.77
N TRP A 210 -13.18 16.93 -11.28
CA TRP A 210 -14.08 16.16 -12.14
C TRP A 210 -15.08 17.06 -12.86
N GLU A 211 -15.74 17.97 -12.15
CA GLU A 211 -16.69 18.95 -12.71
C GLU A 211 -16.03 19.85 -13.75
N GLU A 212 -14.79 20.32 -13.51
CA GLU A 212 -14.01 21.08 -14.49
C GLU A 212 -13.71 20.26 -15.75
N THR A 213 -13.36 18.97 -15.59
CA THR A 213 -13.01 18.10 -16.72
C THR A 213 -14.23 17.74 -17.58
N VAL A 214 -15.37 17.45 -16.94
CA VAL A 214 -16.64 17.16 -17.63
C VAL A 214 -17.22 18.43 -18.26
N GLY A 215 -17.21 19.55 -17.55
CA GLY A 215 -17.65 20.84 -18.08
C GLY A 215 -16.81 21.35 -19.25
N ASN A 216 -15.52 20.99 -19.31
CA ASN A 216 -14.70 21.25 -20.50
C ASN A 216 -15.04 20.33 -21.68
N LYS A 217 -15.38 19.06 -21.42
CA LYS A 217 -15.88 18.16 -22.48
C LYS A 217 -17.20 18.64 -23.08
N GLU A 218 -18.15 19.08 -22.25
CA GLU A 218 -19.43 19.64 -22.71
C GLU A 218 -19.28 20.96 -23.49
N LYS A 219 -18.25 21.78 -23.17
CA LYS A 219 -17.92 22.98 -23.93
C LYS A 219 -17.21 22.67 -25.25
N VAL A 220 -16.44 21.60 -25.33
CA VAL A 220 -15.82 21.12 -26.58
C VAL A 220 -16.87 20.49 -27.50
N GLU A 221 -17.89 19.82 -26.96
CA GLU A 221 -19.02 19.29 -27.75
C GLU A 221 -20.00 20.39 -28.24
N ASN A 222 -20.12 21.50 -27.51
CA ASN A 222 -20.93 22.66 -27.93
C ASN A 222 -20.17 23.71 -28.74
N GLY A 223 -18.86 23.51 -28.99
CA GLY A 223 -18.03 24.31 -29.87
C GLY A 223 -17.91 23.66 -31.24
N THR A 224 -18.68 24.15 -32.22
CA THR A 224 -18.70 23.74 -33.62
C THR A 224 -17.36 23.25 -34.19
N GLY A 225 -17.32 21.97 -34.56
CA GLY A 225 -16.24 21.36 -35.33
C GLY A 225 -16.49 19.86 -35.51
N GLY A 226 -17.46 19.50 -36.36
CA GLY A 226 -17.82 18.10 -36.61
C GLY A 226 -16.64 17.27 -37.13
N PHE A 227 -16.26 16.24 -36.39
CA PHE A 227 -15.49 15.12 -36.92
C PHE A 227 -16.44 13.92 -37.07
N SER A 228 -16.84 13.66 -38.30
CA SER A 228 -17.60 12.46 -38.68
C SER A 228 -16.64 11.28 -38.81
N PHE A 229 -16.88 10.19 -38.08
CA PHE A 229 -16.27 8.89 -38.38
C PHE A 229 -17.03 8.26 -39.56
N GLY A 230 -16.48 8.40 -40.77
CA GLY A 230 -16.92 7.63 -41.93
C GLY A 230 -16.30 6.24 -41.89
N PHE A 231 -17.10 5.22 -41.61
CA PHE A 231 -16.76 3.84 -41.98
C PHE A 231 -16.99 3.71 -43.49
N GLY A 232 -15.95 3.93 -44.29
CA GLY A 232 -15.91 3.58 -45.70
C GLY A 232 -15.71 2.07 -45.81
N GLY A 233 -16.80 1.35 -46.07
CA GLY A 233 -16.73 0.01 -46.63
C GLY A 233 -16.63 0.13 -48.14
N ASP A 234 -15.49 -0.27 -48.69
CA ASP A 234 -15.35 -0.56 -50.12
C ASP A 234 -15.22 -2.07 -50.26
N ASP A 235 -16.31 -2.70 -50.67
CA ASP A 235 -16.29 -3.85 -51.55
C ASP A 235 -15.73 -3.38 -52.90
N GLU A 236 -14.72 -4.06 -53.47
CA GLU A 236 -14.70 -4.39 -54.90
C GLU A 236 -13.62 -5.42 -55.25
N GLU A 237 -14.02 -6.32 -56.15
CA GLU A 237 -13.34 -7.49 -56.70
C GLU A 237 -12.14 -7.17 -57.62
N ILE A 238 -11.09 -8.01 -57.51
CA ILE A 238 -10.31 -8.78 -58.52
C ILE A 238 -9.99 -8.13 -59.91
N PRO A 239 -8.76 -8.29 -60.45
CA PRO A 239 -8.41 -9.49 -61.23
C PRO A 239 -7.23 -10.31 -60.69
#